data_AF-A0A699ZGA6-F1
#
_entry.id   AF-A0A699ZGA6-F1
#
_cell.length_a   1.000
_cell.length_b   1.000
_cell.length_c   1.000
_cell.angle_alpha   90.00
_cell.angle_beta   90.00
_cell.angle_gamma   90.00
#
_symmetry.space_group_name_H-M   'P 1'
#
loop_
_entity.id
_entity.type
_entity.pdbx_description
1 polymer ?
#
loop_
_entity_poly.entity_id
_entity_poly.type
_entity_poly.pdbx_seq_one_letter_code
_entity_poly.pdbx_strand_id
1 'polypeptide(L)'
;DGGVGLADRLERSAQAVKAAYSECPSYDEVVPALLSYGPWELSQHCHFKPSVPVKPMLAKPTTGVGEVLEKFKDQEFTCEYKYDGERAQVHIMEGGAKIMIFS
;
A
#
# COMPACT_ATOMS: atom_id res chain seq x y z
N ASP A 1 -32.61 -5.85 8.46
CA ASP A 1 -32.19 -4.96 7.36
C ASP A 1 -31.13 -3.92 7.72
N GLY A 2 -31.21 -3.23 8.87
CA GLY A 2 -30.21 -2.19 9.22
C GLY A 2 -28.78 -2.65 9.57
N GLY A 3 -28.55 -3.93 9.88
CA GLY A 3 -27.23 -4.45 10.28
C GLY A 3 -26.27 -4.69 9.12
N VAL A 4 -26.78 -5.07 7.95
CA VAL A 4 -25.96 -5.35 6.75
C VAL A 4 -25.32 -4.05 6.24
N GLY A 5 -26.09 -2.96 6.20
CA GLY A 5 -25.58 -1.66 5.77
C GLY A 5 -24.55 -1.02 6.70
N LEU A 6 -24.59 -1.29 8.01
CA LEU A 6 -23.57 -0.80 8.94
C LEU A 6 -22.26 -1.59 8.80
N ALA A 7 -22.35 -2.93 8.69
CA ALA A 7 -21.19 -3.78 8.50
C ALA A 7 -20.42 -3.41 7.22
N ASP A 8 -21.11 -3.26 6.10
CA ASP A 8 -20.51 -2.87 4.82
C ASP A 8 -19.83 -1.49 4.88
N ARG A 9 -20.44 -0.54 5.60
CA ARG A 9 -19.85 0.79 5.80
C ARG A 9 -18.56 0.74 6.63
N LEU A 10 -18.53 -0.09 7.67
CA LEU A 10 -17.34 -0.28 8.49
C LEU A 10 -16.22 -0.98 7.71
N GLU A 11 -16.55 -2.01 6.93
CA GLU A 11 -15.61 -2.72 6.05
C GLU A 11 -14.94 -1.75 5.07
N ARG A 12 -15.75 -0.97 4.34
CA ARG A 12 -15.24 0.03 3.37
C ARG A 12 -14.41 1.12 4.03
N SER A 13 -14.83 1.60 5.21
CA SER A 13 -14.06 2.59 5.97
C SER A 13 -12.71 2.03 6.41
N ALA A 14 -12.67 0.78 6.89
CA ALA A 14 -11.43 0.11 7.25
C ALA A 14 -10.52 -0.10 6.05
N GLN A 15 -11.07 -0.42 4.87
CA GLN A 15 -10.31 -0.53 3.63
C GLN A 15 -9.69 0.82 3.21
N ALA A 16 -10.43 1.92 3.32
CA ALA A 16 -9.92 3.25 3.02
C ALA A 16 -8.74 3.64 3.95
N VAL A 17 -8.87 3.39 5.25
CA VAL A 17 -7.79 3.62 6.22
C VAL A 17 -6.58 2.73 5.92
N LYS A 18 -6.79 1.45 5.59
CA LYS A 18 -5.70 0.52 5.22
C LYS A 18 -4.97 0.96 3.95
N ALA A 19 -5.70 1.47 2.96
CA ALA A 19 -5.11 2.00 1.73
C ALA A 19 -4.23 3.22 2.02
N ALA A 20 -4.78 4.23 2.71
CA ALA A 20 -4.06 5.43 3.10
C ALA A 20 -2.81 5.11 3.95
N TYR A 21 -2.93 4.20 4.93
CA TYR A 21 -1.79 3.76 5.73
C TYR A 21 -0.76 2.95 4.94
N SER A 22 -1.14 2.30 3.83
CA SER A 22 -0.17 1.57 3.01
C SER A 22 0.72 2.51 2.19
N GLU A 23 0.18 3.66 1.79
CA GLU A 23 0.90 4.72 1.08
C GLU A 23 1.62 5.69 2.02
N CYS A 24 1.06 5.95 3.19
CA CYS A 24 1.66 6.78 4.24
C CYS A 24 1.59 6.05 5.59
N PRO A 25 2.51 5.10 5.86
CA PRO A 25 2.58 4.35 7.13
C PRO A 25 3.02 5.18 8.33
N SER A 26 2.27 6.24 8.64
CA SER A 26 2.52 7.18 9.74
C SER A 26 1.22 7.45 10.50
N TYR A 27 1.11 6.98 11.74
CA TYR A 27 -0.05 7.27 12.57
C TYR A 27 -0.16 8.75 12.94
N ASP A 28 0.97 9.44 13.04
CA ASP A 28 1.04 10.89 13.30
C ASP A 28 0.36 11.70 12.18
N GLU A 29 0.19 11.11 11.00
CA GLU A 29 -0.50 11.74 9.87
C GLU A 29 -1.89 11.18 9.65
N VAL A 30 -2.02 9.85 9.67
CA VAL A 30 -3.29 9.18 9.37
C VAL A 30 -4.34 9.47 10.44
N VAL A 31 -3.97 9.52 11.73
CA VAL A 31 -4.95 9.74 12.80
C VAL A 31 -5.52 11.16 12.75
N PRO A 32 -4.72 12.25 12.70
CA PRO A 32 -5.28 13.60 12.57
C PRO A 32 -6.11 13.80 11.31
N ALA A 33 -5.68 13.24 10.17
CA ALA A 33 -6.44 13.32 8.92
C ALA A 33 -7.79 12.59 9.03
N LEU A 34 -7.81 11.40 9.64
CA LEU A 34 -9.05 10.63 9.82
C LEU A 34 -10.05 11.38 10.72
N LEU A 35 -9.57 12.03 11.77
CA LEU A 35 -10.42 12.82 12.68
C LEU A 35 -10.95 14.10 12.03
N SER A 36 -10.18 14.70 11.11
CA SER A 36 -10.52 15.99 10.49
C SER A 36 -11.41 15.84 9.26
N TYR A 37 -11.16 14.83 8.42
CA TYR A 37 -11.78 14.67 7.10
C TYR A 37 -12.58 13.36 6.94
N GLY A 38 -12.47 12.45 7.91
CA GLY A 38 -13.09 11.14 7.82
C GLY A 38 -12.42 10.20 6.81
N PRO A 39 -12.89 8.94 6.70
CA PRO A 39 -12.19 7.88 5.97
C PRO A 39 -12.20 8.06 4.44
N TRP A 40 -13.17 8.79 3.89
CA TRP A 40 -13.37 8.91 2.44
C TRP A 40 -12.44 9.91 1.75
N GLU A 41 -11.90 10.85 2.52
CA GLU A 41 -10.98 11.89 2.04
C GLU A 41 -9.52 11.59 2.40
N LEU A 42 -9.25 10.50 3.12
CA LEU A 42 -7.92 10.16 3.60
C LEU A 42 -6.86 10.09 2.50
N SER A 43 -7.18 9.55 1.32
CA SER A 43 -6.23 9.44 0.21
C SER A 43 -5.75 10.80 -0.32
N GLN A 44 -6.51 11.87 -0.10
CA GLN A 44 -6.12 13.22 -0.51
C GLN A 44 -5.11 13.83 0.47
N HIS A 45 -5.18 13.42 1.75
CA HIS A 45 -4.37 13.98 2.84
C HIS A 45 -3.20 13.10 3.27
N CYS A 46 -3.29 11.79 3.08
CA CYS A 46 -2.29 10.79 3.42
C CYS A 46 -1.95 9.97 2.18
N HIS A 47 -1.01 10.48 1.40
CA HIS A 47 -0.52 9.88 0.16
C HIS A 47 0.99 9.70 0.21
N PHE A 48 1.53 9.00 -0.79
CA PHE A 48 2.97 8.78 -0.91
C PHE A 48 3.77 10.08 -0.85
N LYS A 49 4.80 10.10 0.01
CA LYS A 49 5.75 11.20 0.08
C LYS A 49 7.18 10.72 0.31
N PRO A 50 8.18 11.28 -0.39
CA PRO A 50 9.58 11.03 -0.09
C PRO A 50 9.90 11.43 1.36
N SER A 51 10.06 10.44 2.23
CA SER A 51 10.66 10.44 3.59
C SER A 51 9.91 9.48 4.51
N VAL A 52 8.69 9.09 4.13
CA VAL A 52 7.87 8.10 4.82
C VAL A 52 7.84 6.84 3.95
N PRO A 53 8.35 5.69 4.42
CA PRO A 53 8.46 4.49 3.60
C PRO A 53 7.08 3.89 3.32
N VAL A 54 6.78 3.50 2.07
CA VAL A 54 5.52 2.80 1.75
C VAL A 54 5.58 1.35 2.16
N LYS A 55 4.43 0.75 2.48
CA LYS A 55 4.39 -0.69 2.75
C LYS A 55 4.84 -1.47 1.50
N PRO A 56 5.81 -2.39 1.66
CA PRO A 56 6.27 -3.19 0.54
C PRO A 56 5.17 -4.11 0.01
N MET A 57 5.00 -4.16 -1.32
CA MET A 57 4.18 -5.18 -1.96
C MET A 57 4.78 -6.56 -1.69
N LEU A 58 3.96 -7.50 -1.22
CA LEU A 58 4.37 -8.87 -0.91
C LEU A 58 3.94 -9.84 -2.02
N ALA A 59 4.73 -10.88 -2.23
CA ALA A 59 4.41 -11.93 -3.19
C ALA A 59 3.57 -13.03 -2.52
N LYS A 60 2.64 -13.61 -3.28
CA LYS A 60 1.97 -14.86 -2.89
C LYS A 60 2.87 -16.04 -3.34
N PRO A 61 3.14 -17.03 -2.48
CA PRO A 61 3.85 -18.23 -2.91
C PRO A 61 2.99 -19.00 -3.91
N THR A 62 3.63 -19.47 -4.99
CA THR A 62 3.00 -20.24 -6.05
C THR A 62 3.86 -21.46 -6.33
N THR A 63 3.27 -22.64 -6.37
CA THR A 63 4.00 -23.92 -6.43
C THR A 63 4.30 -24.40 -7.85
N GLY A 64 3.70 -23.77 -8.87
CA GLY A 64 3.93 -24.13 -10.25
C GLY A 64 3.47 -23.07 -11.25
N VAL A 65 4.03 -23.15 -12.46
CA VAL A 65 3.77 -22.18 -13.54
C VAL A 65 2.28 -22.16 -13.94
N GLY A 66 1.59 -23.31 -13.88
CA GLY A 66 0.17 -23.39 -14.20
C GLY A 66 -0.72 -22.51 -13.31
N GLU A 67 -0.39 -22.38 -12.02
CA GLU A 67 -1.15 -21.50 -11.10
C GLU A 67 -0.95 -20.02 -11.47
N VAL A 68 0.25 -19.63 -11.92
CA VAL A 68 0.53 -18.27 -12.39
C VAL A 68 -0.27 -17.97 -13.66
N LEU A 69 -0.26 -18.90 -14.63
CA LEU A 69 -0.96 -18.74 -15.91
C LEU A 69 -2.48 -18.65 -15.73
N GLU A 70 -3.05 -19.44 -14.83
CA GLU A 70 -4.49 -19.37 -14.53
C GLU A 70 -4.84 -18.07 -13.80
N LYS A 71 -3.99 -17.63 -12.85
CA LYS A 71 -4.23 -16.41 -12.07
C LYS A 71 -4.18 -15.14 -12.92
N PHE A 72 -3.23 -15.07 -13.86
CA PHE A 72 -3.03 -13.93 -14.75
C PHE A 72 -3.59 -14.19 -16.16
N LYS A 73 -4.60 -15.06 -16.26
CA LYS A 73 -5.26 -15.32 -17.53
C LYS A 73 -5.80 -14.03 -18.12
N ASP A 74 -5.57 -13.86 -19.42
CA ASP A 74 -5.94 -12.66 -20.19
C ASP A 74 -5.30 -11.35 -19.65
N GLN A 75 -4.23 -11.45 -18.87
CA GLN A 75 -3.40 -10.32 -18.43
C GLN A 75 -1.95 -10.52 -18.88
N GLU A 76 -1.35 -9.47 -19.41
CA GLU A 76 0.09 -9.46 -19.65
C GLU A 76 0.83 -9.45 -18.31
N PHE A 77 1.87 -10.28 -18.18
CA PHE A 77 2.73 -10.32 -17.01
C PHE A 77 4.20 -10.46 -17.40
N THR A 78 5.09 -10.09 -16.49
CA THR A 78 6.55 -10.19 -16.66
C THR A 78 7.15 -11.21 -15.69
N CYS A 79 8.33 -11.72 -16.03
CA CYS A 79 9.11 -12.60 -15.19
C CYS A 79 10.44 -11.93 -14.86
N GLU A 80 10.70 -11.72 -13.57
CA GLU A 80 11.95 -11.15 -13.06
C GLU A 80 12.64 -12.14 -12.13
N TYR A 81 13.98 -12.11 -12.10
CA TYR A 81 14.72 -12.91 -11.13
C TYR A 81 14.40 -12.45 -9.70
N LYS A 82 14.02 -13.39 -8.84
CA LYS A 82 13.94 -13.15 -7.40
C LYS A 82 15.34 -13.22 -6.80
N TYR A 83 15.98 -12.06 -6.64
CA TYR A 83 17.29 -11.95 -6.00
C TYR A 83 17.23 -12.38 -4.53
N ASP A 84 18.31 -12.99 -4.06
CA ASP A 84 18.50 -13.40 -2.67
C ASP A 84 19.38 -12.36 -1.95
N GLY A 85 18.73 -11.42 -1.28
CA GLY A 85 19.36 -10.28 -0.62
C GLY A 85 18.35 -9.45 0.16
N GLU A 86 18.75 -8.24 0.55
CA GLU A 86 17.89 -7.31 1.29
C GLU A 86 17.06 -6.45 0.34
N ARG A 87 15.79 -6.23 0.69
CA ARG A 87 14.94 -5.25 0.00
C ARG A 87 15.32 -3.86 0.49
N ALA A 88 15.58 -2.95 -0.45
CA ALA A 88 15.87 -1.55 -0.14
C ALA A 88 14.88 -0.64 -0.86
N GLN A 89 14.16 0.18 -0.11
CA GLN A 89 13.31 1.25 -0.61
C GLN A 89 14.09 2.57 -0.51
N VAL A 90 14.48 3.12 -1.66
CA VAL A 90 15.35 4.30 -1.75
C VAL A 90 14.52 5.55 -2.04
N HIS A 91 14.58 6.53 -1.15
CA HIS A 91 13.89 7.81 -1.28
C HIS A 91 14.92 8.93 -1.51
N ILE A 92 14.74 9.67 -2.59
CA ILE A 92 15.58 10.82 -2.96
C ILE A 92 14.77 12.10 -2.73
N MET A 93 15.29 13.01 -1.91
CA MET A 93 14.64 14.29 -1.63
C MET A 93 14.90 15.29 -2.77
N GLU A 94 14.13 16.39 -2.76
CA GLU A 94 14.21 17.44 -3.77
C GLU A 94 15.65 17.94 -3.98
N GLY A 95 16.06 18.05 -5.26
CA GLY A 95 17.41 18.45 -5.64
C GLY A 95 18.50 17.41 -5.37
N GLY A 96 18.17 16.18 -4.92
CA GLY A 96 19.14 15.12 -4.65
C GLY A 96 20.01 15.36 -3.41
N ALA A 97 19.69 16.37 -2.60
CA ALA A 97 20.50 16.78 -1.46
C ALA A 97 20.51 15.75 -0.31
N LYS A 98 19.51 14.85 -0.27
CA LYS A 98 19.38 13.83 0.77
C LYS A 98 18.82 12.53 0.19
N ILE A 99 19.44 11.42 0.57
CA ILE A 99 19.02 10.05 0.25
C ILE A 99 18.66 9.36 1.56
N MET A 100 17.52 8.66 1.58
CA MET A 100 17.08 7.81 2.69
C MET A 100 16.85 6.39 2.17
N ILE A 101 17.28 5.39 2.92
CA ILE A 101 17.14 3.98 2.56
C ILE A 101 16.37 3.29 3.69
N PHE A 102 15.30 2.60 3.33
CA PHE A 102 14.46 1.84 4.24
C PHE A 102 14.48 0.36 3.85
N SER A 103 14.41 -0.52 4.84
CA SER A 103 14.23 -1.97 4.68
C SER A 103 12.76 -2.35 4.57
#